data_AF-A0A6N8WM60-F1
#
_entry.id   AF-A0A6N8WM60-F1
#
_cell.length_a   1.000
_cell.length_b   1.000
_cell.length_c   1.000
_cell.angle_alpha   90.00
_cell.angle_beta   90.00
_cell.angle_gamma   90.00
#
_symmetry.space_group_name_H-M   'P 1'
#
loop_
_entity.id
_entity.type
_entity.pdbx_description
1 polymer ?
#
loop_
_entity_poly.entity_id
_entity_poly.type
_entity_poly.pdbx_seq_one_letter_code
_entity_poly.pdbx_strand_id
1 'polypeptide(L)'
;MSRKYRQRGYQEDERDRPEHVFDRERRPKGDGRPRRGYGSREPRTMNMPAFREVMKCDRCGQAIDSAFIRFDTQCEGCGADLHSCAQCTWFDTSQTLECAQPITKRVSPKDARNDCTFFEARVTVERETHSRAAPAPTVPDEEAPQSVSSDEPSPDAASARQAFDDLFK
;
A
#
# COMPACT_ATOMS: atom_id res chain seq x y z
N MET A 1 0.37 -75.39 -5.43
CA MET A 1 0.92 -74.02 -5.35
C MET A 1 -0.19 -72.99 -5.54
N SER A 2 -0.73 -72.43 -4.46
CA SER A 2 -1.73 -71.35 -4.50
C SER A 2 -1.02 -70.00 -4.61
N ARG A 3 -1.31 -69.22 -5.67
CA ARG A 3 -0.73 -67.88 -5.86
C ARG A 3 -1.45 -66.89 -4.93
N LYS A 4 -0.75 -66.44 -3.87
CA LYS A 4 -1.26 -65.60 -2.76
C LYS A 4 -1.36 -64.10 -3.09
N TYR A 5 -1.28 -63.69 -4.35
CA TYR A 5 -1.38 -62.27 -4.67
C TYR A 5 -2.09 -62.05 -6.00
N ARG A 6 -3.33 -61.56 -5.92
CA ARG A 6 -4.09 -61.03 -7.05
C ARG A 6 -4.20 -59.53 -6.78
N GLN A 7 -3.51 -58.73 -7.59
CA GLN A 7 -3.58 -57.27 -7.53
C GLN A 7 -5.02 -56.86 -7.88
N ARG A 8 -5.73 -56.20 -6.95
CA ARG A 8 -7.08 -55.66 -7.20
C ARG A 8 -6.94 -54.48 -8.15
N GLY A 9 -7.56 -54.56 -9.32
CA GLY A 9 -7.47 -53.53 -10.35
C GLY A 9 -8.44 -52.38 -10.05
N TYR A 10 -8.05 -51.15 -10.39
CA TYR A 10 -8.81 -49.90 -10.17
C TYR A 10 -10.27 -49.90 -10.67
N GLN A 11 -10.68 -50.87 -11.50
CA GLN A 11 -12.05 -51.00 -11.99
C GLN A 11 -12.97 -51.83 -11.07
N GLU A 12 -12.41 -52.57 -10.10
CA GLU A 12 -13.20 -53.37 -9.15
C GLU A 12 -13.72 -52.52 -7.98
N ASP A 13 -13.05 -51.42 -7.63
CA ASP A 13 -13.43 -50.55 -6.50
C ASP A 13 -14.67 -49.68 -6.78
N GLU A 14 -15.03 -49.46 -8.05
CA GLU A 14 -16.29 -48.77 -8.39
C GLU A 14 -17.52 -49.67 -8.22
N ARG A 15 -17.37 -50.99 -8.41
CA ARG A 15 -18.50 -51.92 -8.40
C ARG A 15 -18.98 -52.30 -6.99
N ASP A 16 -18.10 -52.18 -5.99
CA ASP A 16 -18.40 -52.45 -4.58
C ASP A 16 -18.61 -51.16 -3.74
N ARG A 17 -18.60 -49.98 -4.36
CA ARG A 17 -18.79 -48.73 -3.62
C ARG A 17 -20.26 -48.61 -3.24
N PRO A 18 -20.64 -48.65 -1.94
CA PRO A 18 -22.04 -48.47 -1.57
C PRO A 18 -22.48 -47.10 -2.07
N GLU A 19 -23.54 -47.06 -2.88
CA GLU A 19 -24.15 -45.80 -3.29
C GLU A 19 -24.51 -45.04 -2.01
N HIS A 20 -23.86 -43.90 -1.83
CA HIS A 20 -24.08 -43.05 -0.67
C HIS A 20 -25.46 -42.43 -0.87
N VAL A 21 -26.50 -43.13 -0.42
CA VAL A 21 -27.87 -42.61 -0.36
C VAL A 21 -27.78 -41.35 0.50
N PHE A 22 -27.92 -40.20 -0.16
CA PHE A 22 -27.97 -38.92 0.52
C PHE A 22 -29.29 -38.87 1.28
N ASP A 23 -29.29 -39.46 2.47
CA ASP A 23 -30.34 -39.34 3.46
C ASP A 23 -30.49 -37.84 3.77
N ARG A 24 -31.54 -37.25 3.20
CA ARG A 24 -31.77 -35.79 3.11
C ARG A 24 -32.26 -35.17 4.41
N GLU A 25 -32.06 -35.82 5.54
CA GLU A 25 -32.63 -35.39 6.82
C GLU A 25 -31.58 -35.23 7.91
N ARG A 26 -30.45 -34.58 7.58
CA ARG A 26 -29.62 -33.93 8.62
C ARG A 26 -30.30 -32.64 9.08
N ARG A 27 -31.30 -32.78 9.96
CA ARG A 27 -31.77 -31.66 10.78
C ARG A 27 -30.58 -31.09 11.56
N PRO A 28 -30.26 -29.78 11.46
CA PRO A 28 -29.22 -29.19 12.30
C PRO A 28 -29.72 -29.20 13.75
N LYS A 29 -29.16 -30.07 14.58
CA LYS A 29 -29.29 -29.98 16.05
C LYS A 29 -28.43 -28.81 16.50
N GLY A 30 -29.01 -27.62 16.45
CA GLY A 30 -28.41 -26.39 16.96
C GLY A 30 -29.52 -25.44 17.40
N ASP A 31 -29.49 -25.10 18.67
CA ASP A 31 -30.46 -24.30 19.43
C ASP A 31 -30.47 -22.81 19.05
N GLY A 32 -29.94 -22.46 17.86
CA GLY A 32 -29.91 -21.09 17.31
C GLY A 32 -29.01 -20.10 18.05
N ARG A 33 -28.52 -20.45 19.25
CA ARG A 33 -27.67 -19.59 20.07
C ARG A 33 -26.21 -19.63 19.62
N PRO A 34 -25.54 -18.47 19.43
CA PRO A 34 -24.12 -18.44 19.09
C PRO A 34 -23.31 -19.12 20.19
N ARG A 35 -22.46 -20.08 19.82
CA ARG A 35 -21.52 -20.71 20.77
C ARG A 35 -20.65 -19.63 21.38
N ARG A 36 -20.76 -19.45 22.70
CA ARG A 36 -19.92 -18.54 23.49
C ARG A 36 -18.44 -18.91 23.25
N GLY A 37 -17.69 -18.04 22.57
CA GLY A 37 -16.23 -18.22 22.36
C GLY A 37 -15.70 -18.08 20.94
N TYR A 38 -16.54 -17.92 19.91
CA TYR A 38 -16.08 -17.43 18.60
C TYR A 38 -16.58 -16.00 18.43
N GLY A 39 -15.68 -15.02 18.57
CA GLY A 39 -15.94 -13.67 18.05
C GLY A 39 -16.28 -13.74 16.56
N SER A 40 -16.87 -12.67 16.01
CA SER A 40 -17.27 -12.58 14.60
C SER A 40 -16.22 -13.23 13.71
N ARG A 41 -16.61 -14.26 12.96
CA ARG A 41 -15.76 -14.98 12.00
C ARG A 41 -15.42 -14.13 10.77
N GLU A 42 -15.42 -12.82 10.91
CA GLU A 42 -14.96 -11.92 9.88
C GLU A 42 -13.42 -12.00 9.87
N PRO A 43 -12.83 -12.41 8.74
CA PRO A 43 -11.38 -12.34 8.59
C PRO A 43 -10.95 -10.91 8.89
N ARG A 44 -10.07 -10.72 9.88
CA ARG A 44 -9.47 -9.42 10.13
C ARG A 44 -8.76 -8.99 8.85
N THR A 45 -9.24 -7.94 8.20
CA THR A 45 -8.54 -7.35 7.05
C THR A 45 -7.19 -6.85 7.54
N MET A 46 -6.10 -7.45 7.05
CA MET A 46 -4.76 -7.00 7.35
C MET A 46 -4.59 -5.58 6.79
N ASN A 47 -4.06 -4.66 7.59
CA ASN A 47 -3.76 -3.32 7.13
C ASN A 47 -2.55 -3.39 6.18
N MET A 48 -2.81 -3.33 4.88
CA MET A 48 -1.77 -3.33 3.86
C MET A 48 -1.32 -1.87 3.64
N PRO A 49 -0.02 -1.56 3.76
CA PRO A 49 0.46 -0.20 3.58
C PRO A 49 0.13 0.30 2.18
N ALA A 50 -0.30 1.55 2.09
CA ALA A 50 -0.55 2.21 0.82
C ALA A 50 0.77 2.41 0.06
N PHE A 51 0.66 2.60 -1.25
CA PHE A 51 1.79 2.96 -2.11
C PHE A 51 1.58 4.38 -2.60
N ARG A 52 2.67 5.15 -2.67
CA ARG A 52 2.67 6.48 -3.27
C ARG A 52 3.73 6.61 -4.35
N GLU A 53 3.41 7.37 -5.38
CA GLU A 53 4.33 7.75 -6.42
C GLU A 53 5.10 8.99 -5.99
N VAL A 54 6.43 8.89 -5.94
CA VAL A 54 7.31 9.95 -5.50
C VAL A 54 8.38 10.17 -6.55
N MET A 55 8.58 11.43 -6.94
CA MET A 55 9.73 11.86 -7.71
C MET A 55 10.81 12.38 -6.75
N LYS A 56 12.08 12.11 -7.06
CA LYS A 56 13.21 12.59 -6.25
C LYS A 56 14.07 13.52 -7.07
N CYS A 57 14.36 14.69 -6.51
CA CYS A 57 15.28 15.64 -7.12
C CYS A 57 16.68 15.01 -7.32
N ASP A 58 17.22 15.05 -8.53
CA ASP A 58 18.55 14.49 -8.85
C ASP A 58 19.69 15.20 -8.09
N ARG A 59 19.50 16.49 -7.77
CA ARG A 59 20.51 17.32 -7.08
C ARG A 59 20.58 17.05 -5.58
N CYS A 60 19.44 16.98 -4.90
CA CYS A 60 19.40 16.91 -3.43
C CYS A 60 18.65 15.69 -2.86
N GLY A 61 17.95 14.91 -3.69
CA GLY A 61 17.21 13.73 -3.27
C GLY A 61 15.86 14.01 -2.59
N GLN A 62 15.45 15.27 -2.47
CA GLN A 62 14.16 15.64 -1.87
C GLN A 62 13.01 14.96 -2.62
N ALA A 63 12.11 14.33 -1.86
CA ALA A 63 10.88 13.73 -2.35
C ALA A 63 9.88 14.83 -2.73
N ILE A 64 9.35 14.75 -3.95
CA ILE A 64 8.45 15.72 -4.55
C ILE A 64 7.29 14.96 -5.18
N ASP A 65 6.08 15.51 -5.05
CA ASP A 65 4.90 14.96 -5.68
C ASP A 65 4.92 15.27 -7.19
N SER A 66 4.91 14.22 -8.00
CA SER A 66 5.09 14.32 -9.45
C SER A 66 3.94 15.00 -10.18
N ALA A 67 2.75 15.05 -9.58
CA ALA A 67 1.54 15.59 -10.18
C ALA A 67 1.62 17.10 -10.49
N PHE A 68 2.56 17.82 -9.88
CA PHE A 68 2.61 19.29 -9.95
C PHE A 68 3.76 19.85 -10.79
N ILE A 69 4.54 19.00 -11.46
CA ILE A 69 5.73 19.46 -12.20
C ILE A 69 5.31 20.17 -13.47
N ARG A 70 5.69 21.45 -13.57
CA ARG A 70 5.55 22.30 -14.75
C ARG A 70 6.92 22.78 -15.19
N PHE A 71 6.99 23.46 -16.33
CA PHE A 71 8.24 23.99 -16.88
C PHE A 71 9.03 24.86 -15.89
N ASP A 72 8.36 25.62 -15.03
CA ASP A 72 8.94 26.57 -14.08
C ASP A 72 9.08 26.03 -12.65
N THR A 73 8.76 24.76 -12.43
CA THR A 73 8.86 24.19 -11.08
C THR A 73 10.29 23.98 -10.64
N GLN A 74 10.57 24.41 -9.42
CA GLN A 74 11.87 24.29 -8.76
C GLN A 74 11.74 23.43 -7.50
N CYS A 75 12.84 22.78 -7.14
CA CYS A 75 12.93 22.00 -5.92
C CYS A 75 12.89 22.92 -4.68
N GLU A 76 12.02 22.63 -3.72
CA GLU A 76 11.94 23.36 -2.45
C GLU A 76 13.20 23.25 -1.59
N GLY A 77 13.98 22.18 -1.75
CA GLY A 77 15.18 21.94 -0.95
C GLY A 77 16.43 22.64 -1.48
N CYS A 78 16.67 22.61 -2.80
CA CYS A 78 17.91 23.11 -3.40
C CYS A 78 17.71 24.17 -4.51
N GLY A 79 16.47 24.50 -4.88
CA GLY A 79 16.16 25.47 -5.93
C GLY A 79 16.50 25.01 -7.35
N ALA A 80 16.89 23.74 -7.56
CA ALA A 80 17.16 23.22 -8.89
C ALA A 80 15.87 23.07 -9.71
N ASP A 81 15.97 23.29 -11.03
CA ASP A 81 14.85 23.10 -11.95
C ASP A 81 14.47 21.62 -12.07
N LEU A 82 13.20 21.31 -11.80
CA LEU A 82 12.69 19.95 -11.86
C LEU A 82 12.38 19.52 -13.29
N HIS A 83 12.06 20.47 -14.16
CA HIS A 83 11.84 20.23 -15.58
C HIS A 83 13.16 20.19 -16.37
N SER A 84 13.95 19.15 -16.11
CA SER A 84 15.29 18.93 -16.68
C SER A 84 15.43 17.53 -17.26
N CYS A 85 16.38 17.32 -18.18
CA CYS A 85 16.57 16.01 -18.78
C CYS A 85 16.98 14.95 -17.74
N ALA A 86 17.74 15.35 -16.71
CA ALA A 86 18.15 14.48 -15.61
C ALA A 86 16.97 13.88 -14.83
N GLN A 87 15.82 14.57 -14.81
CA GLN A 87 14.61 14.16 -14.10
C GLN A 87 13.57 13.45 -15.00
N CYS A 88 13.89 13.24 -16.28
CA CYS A 88 12.97 12.68 -17.27
C CYS A 88 13.04 11.15 -17.32
N THR A 89 11.89 10.47 -17.50
CA THR A 89 11.81 9.01 -17.73
C THR A 89 12.48 8.58 -19.03
N TRP A 90 12.42 9.43 -20.06
CA TRP A 90 12.90 9.14 -21.42
C TRP A 90 14.37 9.43 -21.64
N PHE A 91 15.08 9.92 -20.62
CA PHE A 91 16.50 10.22 -20.71
C PHE A 91 17.32 8.92 -20.74
N ASP A 92 18.03 8.71 -21.85
CA ASP A 92 18.81 7.49 -22.10
C ASP A 92 20.09 7.86 -22.85
N THR A 93 21.24 7.73 -22.18
CA THR A 93 22.56 8.09 -22.72
C THR A 93 23.03 7.19 -23.86
N SER A 94 22.37 6.05 -24.11
CA SER A 94 22.69 5.15 -25.22
C SER A 94 22.13 5.62 -26.56
N GLN A 95 21.20 6.58 -26.56
CA GLN A 95 20.56 7.11 -27.77
C GLN A 95 21.33 8.28 -28.38
N THR A 96 21.15 8.52 -29.69
CA THR A 96 21.89 9.55 -30.45
C THR A 96 21.75 10.97 -29.89
N LEU A 97 20.57 11.33 -29.38
CA LEU A 97 20.29 12.62 -28.73
C LEU A 97 20.15 12.51 -27.22
N GLU A 98 20.54 11.37 -26.65
CA GLU A 98 20.42 11.02 -25.23
C GLU A 98 18.97 11.01 -24.73
N CYS A 99 18.03 10.74 -25.63
CA CYS A 99 16.60 10.68 -25.36
C CYS A 99 15.97 9.58 -26.22
N ALA A 100 15.06 8.81 -25.64
CA ALA A 100 14.31 7.77 -26.35
C ALA A 100 13.18 8.34 -27.25
N GLN A 101 12.74 9.58 -26.99
CA GLN A 101 11.70 10.26 -27.77
C GLN A 101 12.29 10.98 -28.99
N PRO A 102 11.52 11.14 -30.09
CA PRO A 102 11.97 11.79 -31.31
C PRO A 102 12.06 13.32 -31.14
N ILE A 103 13.15 13.79 -30.52
CA ILE A 103 13.44 15.21 -30.34
C ILE A 103 14.24 15.76 -31.54
N THR A 104 14.07 17.04 -31.87
CA THR A 104 14.70 17.67 -33.04
C THR A 104 16.16 18.06 -32.82
N LYS A 105 16.52 18.40 -31.58
CA LYS A 105 17.87 18.83 -31.19
C LYS A 105 18.22 18.27 -29.81
N ARG A 106 19.50 18.01 -29.59
CA ARG A 106 20.03 17.61 -28.28
C ARG A 106 19.89 18.78 -27.29
N VAL A 107 19.28 18.51 -26.14
CA VAL A 107 19.16 19.47 -25.03
C VAL A 107 20.45 19.46 -24.20
N SER A 108 21.06 20.62 -23.98
CA SER A 108 22.23 20.83 -23.12
C SER A 108 22.18 22.24 -22.53
N PRO A 109 22.52 22.46 -21.24
CA PRO A 109 22.89 21.46 -20.23
C PRO A 109 21.71 20.57 -19.78
N LYS A 110 21.99 19.38 -19.23
CA LYS A 110 20.97 18.38 -18.84
C LYS A 110 20.28 18.65 -17.50
N ASP A 111 20.95 19.43 -16.65
CA ASP A 111 20.53 19.72 -15.28
C ASP A 111 19.87 21.11 -15.15
N ALA A 112 19.61 21.77 -16.28
CA ALA A 112 18.90 23.04 -16.32
C ALA A 112 17.49 22.83 -16.87
N ARG A 113 16.64 23.83 -16.60
CA ARG A 113 15.32 23.93 -17.21
C ARG A 113 15.40 23.78 -18.73
N ASN A 114 14.56 22.89 -19.25
CA ASN A 114 14.29 22.75 -20.67
C ASN A 114 12.82 22.99 -20.98
N ASP A 115 12.50 23.27 -22.24
CA ASP A 115 11.12 23.44 -22.72
C ASP A 115 10.66 22.22 -23.54
N CYS A 116 11.19 21.04 -23.24
CA CYS A 116 10.85 19.81 -23.97
C CYS A 116 9.41 19.41 -23.68
N THR A 117 8.57 19.32 -24.72
CA THR A 117 7.14 18.94 -24.58
C THR A 117 6.93 17.45 -24.29
N PHE A 118 7.94 16.62 -24.52
CA PHE A 118 7.92 15.18 -24.24
C PHE A 118 8.41 14.84 -22.83
N PHE A 119 8.56 15.83 -21.97
CA PHE A 119 9.02 15.61 -20.61
C PHE A 119 7.98 14.81 -19.82
N GLU A 120 8.47 13.78 -19.15
CA GLU A 120 7.69 13.00 -18.20
C GLU A 120 8.59 12.70 -17.00
N ALA A 121 8.11 13.02 -15.82
CA ALA A 121 8.94 12.95 -14.61
C ALA A 121 9.17 11.51 -14.18
N ARG A 122 10.41 11.20 -13.83
CA ARG A 122 10.77 9.87 -13.32
C ARG A 122 10.21 9.67 -11.91
N VAL A 123 9.15 8.88 -11.83
CA VAL A 123 8.50 8.48 -10.57
C VAL A 123 8.99 7.13 -10.07
N THR A 124 9.04 7.00 -8.75
CA THR A 124 9.30 5.74 -8.05
C THR A 124 8.13 5.45 -7.12
N VAL A 125 7.68 4.19 -7.10
CA VAL A 125 6.59 3.76 -6.23
C VAL A 125 7.18 3.33 -4.89
N GLU A 126 6.89 4.08 -3.84
CA GLU A 126 7.34 3.79 -2.48
C GLU A 126 6.18 3.29 -1.61
N ARG A 127 6.46 2.37 -0.69
CA ARG A 127 5.49 1.94 0.34
C ARG A 127 5.41 3.02 1.42
N GLU A 128 4.20 3.47 1.72
CA GLU A 128 3.94 4.35 2.85
C GLU A 128 4.12 3.57 4.15
N THR A 129 5.25 3.80 4.83
CA THR A 129 5.56 3.19 6.14
C THR A 129 5.20 4.11 7.31
N HIS A 130 4.61 5.28 7.03
CA HIS A 130 4.16 6.19 8.07
C HIS A 130 2.83 5.72 8.66
N SER A 131 2.75 5.66 9.99
CA SER A 131 1.50 5.39 10.69
C SER A 131 0.56 6.59 10.52
N ARG A 132 -0.28 6.57 9.48
CA ARG A 132 -1.45 7.45 9.43
C ARG A 132 -2.40 6.98 10.54
N ALA A 133 -2.60 7.82 11.56
CA ALA A 133 -3.64 7.59 12.56
C ALA A 133 -4.96 7.37 11.81
N ALA A 134 -5.63 6.25 12.08
CA ALA A 134 -6.89 5.92 11.42
C ALA A 134 -7.87 7.09 11.59
N PRO A 135 -8.61 7.49 10.55
CA PRO A 135 -9.70 8.45 10.75
C PRO A 135 -10.68 7.83 11.75
N ALA A 136 -10.91 8.53 12.87
CA ALA A 136 -11.92 8.14 13.83
C ALA A 136 -13.27 8.00 13.12
N PRO A 137 -14.08 6.98 13.42
CA PRO A 137 -15.39 6.82 12.80
C PRO A 137 -16.26 8.03 13.14
N THR A 138 -16.66 8.79 12.12
CA THR A 138 -17.66 9.84 12.23
C THR A 138 -19.03 9.18 12.43
N VAL A 139 -19.49 9.16 13.67
CA VAL A 139 -20.90 8.92 13.99
C VAL A 139 -21.72 10.16 13.55
N PRO A 140 -22.83 10.00 12.81
CA PRO A 140 -23.66 11.13 12.41
C PRO A 140 -24.52 11.65 13.57
N ASP A 141 -24.85 12.93 13.44
CA ASP A 141 -25.47 13.88 14.36
C ASP A 141 -26.66 13.39 15.22
N GLU A 142 -26.59 13.61 16.54
CA GLU A 142 -27.73 14.08 17.34
C GLU A 142 -27.24 14.98 18.51
N GLU A 143 -27.82 16.19 18.52
CA GLU A 143 -28.06 17.15 19.61
C GLU A 143 -26.91 17.64 20.52
N ALA A 144 -26.57 18.93 20.36
CA ALA A 144 -25.75 19.71 21.28
C ALA A 144 -26.38 19.81 22.69
N PRO A 145 -25.55 20.02 23.73
CA PRO A 145 -25.46 21.40 24.20
C PRO A 145 -24.05 21.88 24.58
N GLN A 146 -23.74 23.09 24.10
CA GLN A 146 -23.08 24.21 24.77
C GLN A 146 -21.83 23.94 25.62
N SER A 147 -20.69 24.18 24.97
CA SER A 147 -19.60 25.08 25.42
C SER A 147 -19.32 25.22 26.92
N VAL A 148 -18.23 24.59 27.37
CA VAL A 148 -17.28 25.22 28.29
C VAL A 148 -15.86 25.04 27.77
N SER A 149 -15.22 26.17 27.51
CA SER A 149 -13.81 26.32 27.19
C SER A 149 -12.94 26.02 28.40
N SER A 150 -11.99 25.11 28.25
CA SER A 150 -10.79 25.01 29.10
C SER A 150 -9.63 24.56 28.22
N ASP A 151 -8.88 25.54 27.72
CA ASP A 151 -7.48 25.37 27.32
C ASP A 151 -6.66 25.00 28.57
N GLU A 152 -6.38 23.72 28.77
CA GLU A 152 -5.36 23.21 29.70
C GLU A 152 -4.69 22.00 29.02
N PRO A 153 -3.38 22.03 28.72
CA PRO A 153 -2.69 20.88 28.17
C PRO A 153 -2.56 19.80 29.25
N SER A 154 -3.21 18.65 29.04
CA SER A 154 -3.10 17.46 29.92
C SER A 154 -1.61 17.11 30.17
N PRO A 155 -1.17 16.97 31.44
CA PRO A 155 0.21 16.66 31.80
C PRO A 155 0.63 15.22 31.46
N ASP A 156 -0.30 14.38 30.99
CA ASP A 156 -0.09 12.93 30.84
C ASP A 156 0.73 12.59 29.59
N ALA A 157 0.67 13.39 28.52
CA ALA A 157 1.41 13.13 27.29
C ALA A 157 2.92 13.41 27.43
N ALA A 158 3.29 14.42 28.24
CA ALA A 158 4.68 14.71 28.57
C ALA A 158 5.24 13.66 29.55
N SER A 159 4.43 13.25 30.54
CA SER A 159 4.79 12.20 31.50
C SER A 159 5.02 10.84 30.83
N ALA A 160 4.27 10.50 29.79
CA ALA A 160 4.45 9.24 29.07
C ALA A 160 5.82 9.17 28.37
N ARG A 161 6.28 10.25 27.75
CA ARG A 161 7.59 10.28 27.06
C ARG A 161 8.75 10.18 28.05
N GLN A 162 8.65 10.84 29.20
CA GLN A 162 9.68 10.79 30.26
C GLN A 162 9.77 9.39 30.90
N ALA A 163 8.62 8.74 31.14
CA ALA A 163 8.60 7.38 31.72
C ALA A 163 9.25 6.32 30.83
N PHE A 164 9.25 6.50 29.50
CA PHE A 164 9.96 5.61 28.58
C PHE A 164 11.48 5.81 28.64
N ASP A 165 11.97 7.05 28.70
CA ASP A 165 13.41 7.34 28.75
C ASP A 165 14.08 6.86 30.04
N ASP A 166 13.36 6.89 31.17
CA ASP A 166 13.86 6.39 32.45
C ASP A 166 13.93 4.86 32.54
N LEU A 167 13.26 4.12 31.64
CA LEU A 167 13.29 2.66 31.63
C LEU A 167 14.59 2.09 31.03
N PHE A 168 15.34 2.89 30.28
CA PHE A 168 16.54 2.49 29.55
C PHE A 168 17.84 3.11 30.12
N LYS A 169 17.80 3.68 31.33
CA LYS A 169 18.96 4.16 32.09
C LYS A 169 19.41 3.19 33.17
#